data_AF-A0A494X7W1-F1
#
_entry.id   AF-A0A494X7W1-F1
#
_cell.length_a   1.000
_cell.length_b   1.000
_cell.length_c   1.000
_cell.angle_alpha   90.00
_cell.angle_beta   90.00
_cell.angle_gamma   90.00
#
_symmetry.space_group_name_H-M   'P 1'
#
loop_
_entity.id
_entity.type
_entity.pdbx_description
1 polymer ?
#
loop_
_entity_poly.entity_id
_entity_poly.type
_entity_poly.pdbx_seq_one_letter_code
_entity_poly.pdbx_strand_id
1 'polypeptide(L)'
;MAEVSQRAFARHMGVALNAVQKAIKAGRISLTSTGKIDVDAAERAWRRNTDESRRSFEDLSRPSRALSSTATSSPPADPDDDDLPPAGAGEDPHMAAYRAARAAREQTRLERERMELERDRGNTLSLADAQRMAFTAFRTVRDNVMNVPVRVKDSLAAEADPSRVEAMLEEELARALSSIDAATLMRDSDEEENDGGDRFVSEDDYGGDST
;
A
#
# COMPACT_ATOMS: atom_id res chain seq x y z
N MET A 1 13.79 55.51 -22.35
CA MET A 1 14.25 54.15 -22.01
C MET A 1 14.52 54.13 -20.53
N ALA A 2 13.61 53.52 -19.77
CA ALA A 2 13.79 53.38 -18.32
C ALA A 2 14.78 52.24 -18.08
N GLU A 3 15.96 52.57 -17.56
CA GLU A 3 16.95 51.56 -17.18
C GLU A 3 16.72 51.16 -15.72
N VAL A 4 16.39 49.89 -15.49
CA VAL A 4 16.14 49.36 -14.14
C VAL A 4 17.11 48.23 -13.79
N SER A 5 17.29 48.02 -12.49
CA SER A 5 18.05 46.86 -12.00
C SER A 5 17.28 45.56 -12.24
N GLN A 6 17.99 44.43 -12.31
CA GLN A 6 17.38 43.11 -12.52
C GLN A 6 16.27 42.79 -11.51
N ARG A 7 16.44 43.20 -10.24
CA ARG A 7 15.44 43.06 -9.16
C ARG A 7 14.22 43.95 -9.33
N ALA A 8 14.39 45.14 -9.90
CA ALA A 8 13.27 46.03 -10.18
C ALA A 8 12.46 45.52 -11.38
N PHE A 9 13.13 45.00 -12.42
CA PHE A 9 12.48 44.35 -13.56
C PHE A 9 11.69 43.09 -13.14
N ALA A 10 12.27 42.24 -12.29
CA ALA A 10 11.60 41.06 -11.75
C ALA A 10 10.31 41.40 -10.99
N ARG A 11 10.34 42.47 -10.17
CA ARG A 11 9.15 42.97 -9.46
C ARG A 11 8.12 43.56 -10.40
N HIS A 12 8.54 44.23 -11.47
CA HIS A 12 7.62 44.80 -12.47
C HIS A 12 6.88 43.70 -13.25
N MET A 13 7.57 42.60 -13.57
CA MET A 13 7.02 41.47 -14.33
C MET A 13 6.31 40.42 -13.46
N GLY A 14 6.40 40.49 -12.13
CA GLY A 14 5.83 39.48 -11.23
C GLY A 14 6.54 38.12 -11.25
N VAL A 15 7.81 38.08 -11.68
CA VAL A 15 8.57 36.83 -11.84
C VAL A 15 9.75 36.78 -10.87
N ALA A 16 10.14 35.58 -10.43
CA ALA A 16 11.33 35.39 -9.58
C ALA A 16 12.62 35.91 -10.25
N LEU A 17 13.53 36.49 -9.45
CA LEU A 17 14.83 37.01 -9.91
C LEU A 17 15.65 35.97 -10.69
N ASN A 18 15.58 34.71 -10.27
CA ASN A 18 16.28 33.59 -10.93
C ASN A 18 15.82 33.38 -12.38
N ALA A 19 14.54 33.63 -12.69
CA ALA A 19 14.02 33.50 -14.04
C ALA A 19 14.55 34.62 -14.95
N VAL A 20 14.69 35.85 -14.43
CA VAL A 20 15.31 36.98 -15.12
C VAL A 20 16.79 36.69 -15.37
N GLN A 21 17.51 36.17 -14.37
CA GLN A 21 18.92 35.77 -14.53
C GLN A 21 19.11 34.64 -15.55
N LYS A 22 18.20 33.64 -15.57
CA LYS A 22 18.21 32.57 -16.57
C LYS A 22 17.92 33.09 -17.98
N ALA A 23 17.03 34.09 -18.11
CA ALA A 23 16.76 34.74 -19.39
C ALA A 23 17.94 35.57 -19.90
N ILE A 24 18.65 36.26 -19.01
CA ILE A 24 19.90 36.96 -19.31
C ILE A 24 20.99 35.97 -19.73
N LYS A 25 21.21 34.88 -18.96
CA LYS A 25 22.20 33.85 -19.26
C LYS A 25 21.93 33.13 -20.58
N ALA A 26 20.66 32.95 -20.93
CA ALA A 26 20.23 32.39 -22.21
C ALA A 26 20.30 33.39 -23.37
N GLY A 27 20.75 34.64 -23.15
CA GLY A 27 20.83 35.67 -24.18
C GLY A 27 19.48 36.22 -24.65
N ARG A 28 18.38 35.91 -23.94
CA ARG A 28 17.01 36.33 -24.29
C ARG A 28 16.69 37.76 -23.90
N ILE A 29 17.33 38.26 -22.84
CA ILE A 29 17.27 39.68 -22.43
C ILE A 29 18.69 40.23 -22.47
N SER A 30 18.88 41.30 -23.23
CA SER A 30 20.16 41.99 -23.32
C SER A 30 20.32 42.98 -22.17
N LEU A 31 21.53 43.05 -21.62
CA LEU A 31 21.93 44.15 -20.74
C LEU A 31 22.47 45.30 -21.60
N THR A 32 22.15 46.53 -21.23
CA THR A 32 22.76 47.73 -21.80
C THR A 32 24.24 47.80 -21.39
N SER A 33 25.05 48.58 -22.10
CA SER A 33 26.49 48.79 -21.80
C SER A 33 26.80 49.29 -20.38
N THR A 34 25.78 49.75 -19.64
CA THR A 34 25.82 50.18 -18.24
C THR A 34 25.48 49.06 -17.24
N GLY A 35 25.25 47.83 -17.70
CA GLY A 35 24.88 46.68 -16.86
C GLY A 35 23.43 46.69 -16.34
N LYS A 36 22.58 47.57 -16.88
CA LYS A 36 21.16 47.70 -16.53
C LYS A 36 20.25 47.10 -17.61
N ILE A 37 18.99 46.85 -17.26
CA ILE A 37 17.98 46.32 -18.18
C ILE A 37 17.12 47.49 -18.69
N ASP A 38 17.01 47.64 -20.01
CA ASP A 38 16.01 48.53 -20.62
C ASP A 38 14.64 47.85 -20.56
N VAL A 39 13.71 48.45 -19.79
CA VAL A 39 12.39 47.88 -19.49
C VAL A 39 11.61 47.59 -20.77
N ASP A 40 11.54 48.56 -21.68
CA ASP A 40 10.71 48.46 -22.90
C ASP A 40 11.24 47.40 -23.88
N ALA A 41 12.56 47.23 -23.96
CA ALA A 41 13.17 46.20 -24.79
C ALA A 41 13.04 44.80 -24.16
N ALA A 42 13.24 44.70 -22.85
CA ALA A 42 13.17 43.45 -22.11
C ALA A 42 11.74 42.89 -22.04
N GLU A 43 10.71 43.73 -21.89
CA GLU A 43 9.31 43.31 -21.95
C GLU A 43 8.93 42.74 -23.32
N ARG A 44 9.35 43.41 -24.40
CA ARG A 44 9.11 42.93 -25.76
C ARG A 44 9.83 41.62 -26.04
N ALA A 45 11.03 41.44 -25.50
CA ALA A 45 11.76 40.17 -25.61
C ALA A 45 11.11 39.07 -24.76
N TRP A 46 10.65 39.41 -23.55
CA TRP A 46 9.97 38.50 -22.64
C TRP A 46 8.65 38.00 -23.24
N ARG A 47 7.80 38.91 -23.74
CA ARG A 47 6.51 38.54 -24.35
C ARG A 47 6.68 37.73 -25.64
N ARG A 48 7.67 38.06 -26.48
CA ARG A 48 7.94 37.30 -27.73
C ARG A 48 8.49 35.89 -27.50
N ASN A 49 9.12 35.64 -26.35
CA ASN A 49 9.78 34.37 -26.06
C ASN A 49 9.09 33.58 -24.94
N THR A 50 8.03 34.12 -24.34
CA THR A 50 7.17 33.40 -23.40
C THR A 50 6.23 32.52 -24.21
N ASP A 51 6.73 31.32 -24.53
CA ASP A 51 5.97 30.24 -25.12
C ASP A 51 5.09 29.62 -24.02
N GLU A 52 3.78 29.88 -24.06
CA GLU A 52 2.81 29.30 -23.12
C GLU A 52 2.81 27.75 -23.18
N SER A 53 3.32 27.19 -24.28
CA SER A 53 3.51 25.76 -24.52
C SER A 53 4.71 25.12 -23.79
N ARG A 54 5.56 25.92 -23.12
CA ARG A 54 6.74 25.45 -22.35
C ARG A 54 6.59 25.55 -20.84
N ARG A 55 5.36 25.72 -20.33
CA ARG A 55 5.10 25.46 -18.91
C ARG A 55 5.42 23.98 -18.66
N SER A 56 6.55 23.73 -18.00
CA SER A 56 6.90 22.38 -17.55
C SER A 56 5.75 21.83 -16.72
N PHE A 57 5.41 20.56 -16.90
CA PHE A 57 4.45 19.81 -16.09
C PHE A 57 4.68 19.97 -14.57
N GLU A 58 5.90 20.31 -14.20
CA GLU A 58 6.38 20.60 -12.85
C GLU A 58 5.79 21.89 -12.23
N ASP A 59 5.41 22.87 -13.04
CA ASP A 59 4.80 24.14 -12.58
C ASP A 59 3.28 24.02 -12.37
N LEU A 60 2.64 23.04 -13.03
CA LEU A 60 1.23 22.66 -12.79
C LEU A 60 1.06 21.76 -11.56
N SER A 61 2.15 21.10 -11.13
CA SER A 61 2.18 20.18 -9.99
C SER A 61 2.54 20.86 -8.67
N ARG A 62 2.66 22.20 -8.64
CA ARG A 62 2.89 22.94 -7.39
C ARG A 62 1.52 23.30 -6.79
N PRO A 63 1.01 22.56 -5.77
CA PRO A 63 -0.28 22.89 -5.20
C PRO A 63 -0.22 24.29 -4.62
N SER A 64 -1.14 25.16 -5.04
CA SER A 64 -1.43 26.39 -4.31
C SER A 64 -1.76 25.97 -2.89
N ARG A 65 -0.92 26.40 -1.94
CA ARG A 65 -1.07 26.13 -0.51
C ARG A 65 -2.36 26.78 -0.01
N ALA A 66 -3.47 26.06 -0.17
CA ALA A 66 -4.77 26.35 0.39
C ALA A 66 -5.33 25.06 0.97
N LEU A 67 -5.22 24.98 2.31
CA LEU A 67 -6.04 24.20 3.25
C LEU A 67 -6.54 22.81 2.78
N SER A 68 -5.94 21.74 3.31
CA SER A 68 -6.64 20.76 4.16
C SER A 68 -5.71 19.62 4.58
N SER A 69 -5.71 19.39 5.89
CA SER A 69 -4.98 18.37 6.62
C SER A 69 -5.78 17.07 6.68
N THR A 70 -5.38 16.04 5.95
CA THR A 70 -5.55 14.64 6.37
C THR A 70 -4.49 13.80 5.67
N ALA A 71 -3.49 13.38 6.43
CA ALA A 71 -2.36 12.61 5.95
C ALA A 71 -2.74 11.13 5.91
N THR A 72 -3.04 10.62 4.72
CA THR A 72 -2.89 9.18 4.42
C THR A 72 -1.50 9.00 3.83
N SER A 73 -0.66 8.29 4.57
CA SER A 73 0.73 8.04 4.26
C SER A 73 0.89 7.13 3.03
N SER A 74 1.08 7.73 1.85
CA SER A 74 1.84 7.07 0.79
C SER A 74 3.31 6.96 1.22
N PRO A 75 4.03 5.87 0.88
CA PRO A 75 5.47 5.82 1.10
C PRO A 75 6.12 6.97 0.32
N PRO A 76 7.17 7.62 0.85
CA PRO A 76 7.89 8.63 0.09
C PRO A 76 8.55 7.94 -1.10
N ALA A 77 8.01 8.14 -2.30
CA ALA A 77 8.80 8.04 -3.51
C ALA A 77 9.87 9.14 -3.40
N ASP A 78 11.12 8.73 -3.16
CA ASP A 78 12.26 9.64 -3.19
C ASP A 78 12.29 10.31 -4.58
N PRO A 79 12.32 11.65 -4.66
CA PRO A 79 12.23 12.38 -5.94
C PRO A 79 13.53 12.38 -6.78
N ASP A 80 14.46 11.46 -6.54
CA ASP A 80 15.75 11.36 -7.26
C ASP A 80 15.86 10.03 -8.03
N ASP A 81 14.91 9.79 -8.93
CA ASP A 81 14.70 8.47 -9.54
C ASP A 81 15.37 8.25 -10.91
N ASP A 82 16.36 9.05 -11.35
CA ASP A 82 16.90 8.84 -12.70
C ASP A 82 18.37 9.21 -13.02
N ASP A 83 19.29 9.42 -12.06
CA ASP A 83 20.66 9.80 -12.48
C ASP A 83 21.82 9.43 -11.52
N LEU A 84 21.96 8.14 -11.21
CA LEU A 84 23.23 7.63 -10.64
C LEU A 84 24.08 7.01 -11.74
N PRO A 85 25.27 7.56 -12.06
CA PRO A 85 26.13 7.05 -13.12
C PRO A 85 26.59 5.61 -12.84
N PRO A 86 26.82 4.79 -13.89
CA PRO A 86 27.26 3.40 -13.75
C PRO A 86 28.56 3.32 -12.95
N ALA A 87 28.75 2.22 -12.21
CA ALA A 87 29.91 2.00 -11.36
C ALA A 87 31.22 2.11 -12.16
N GLY A 88 31.94 3.22 -11.96
CA GLY A 88 33.30 3.41 -12.47
C GLY A 88 34.34 2.81 -11.52
N ALA A 89 35.46 2.36 -12.08
CA ALA A 89 36.61 1.90 -11.31
C ALA A 89 37.26 3.08 -10.56
N GLY A 90 36.81 3.32 -9.33
CA GLY A 90 37.28 4.41 -8.47
C GLY A 90 36.17 4.98 -7.59
N GLU A 91 35.29 4.14 -7.07
CA GLU A 91 34.10 4.59 -6.35
C GLU A 91 34.42 4.99 -4.91
N ASP A 92 33.89 6.15 -4.48
CA ASP A 92 33.94 6.56 -3.08
C ASP A 92 33.22 5.52 -2.19
N PRO A 93 33.84 5.04 -1.10
CA PRO A 93 33.26 4.03 -0.21
C PRO A 93 31.85 4.38 0.31
N HIS A 94 31.57 5.68 0.45
CA HIS A 94 30.26 6.18 0.87
C HIS A 94 29.18 6.01 -0.21
N MET A 95 29.54 6.18 -1.50
CA MET A 95 28.61 5.94 -2.61
C MET A 95 28.34 4.45 -2.81
N ALA A 96 29.36 3.61 -2.64
CA ALA A 96 29.18 2.16 -2.67
C ALA A 96 28.23 1.68 -1.55
N ALA A 97 28.41 2.19 -0.33
CA ALA A 97 27.53 1.90 0.80
C ALA A 97 26.09 2.39 0.57
N TYR A 98 25.92 3.57 -0.02
CA TYR A 98 24.59 4.09 -0.38
C TYR A 98 23.90 3.22 -1.45
N ARG A 99 24.62 2.82 -2.51
CA ARG A 99 24.08 1.91 -3.53
C ARG A 99 23.71 0.54 -2.96
N ALA A 100 24.54 0.00 -2.08
CA ALA A 100 24.23 -1.25 -1.39
C ALA A 100 22.98 -1.12 -0.50
N ALA A 101 22.85 -0.02 0.27
CA ALA A 101 21.68 0.25 1.09
C ALA A 101 20.41 0.44 0.25
N ARG A 102 20.50 1.12 -0.91
CA ARG A 102 19.38 1.26 -1.86
C ARG A 102 18.97 -0.09 -2.45
N ALA A 103 19.95 -0.89 -2.91
CA ALA A 103 19.69 -2.23 -3.44
C ALA A 103 19.03 -3.14 -2.39
N ALA A 104 19.45 -3.08 -1.12
CA ALA A 104 18.85 -3.86 -0.05
C ALA A 104 17.39 -3.45 0.26
N ARG A 105 17.11 -2.13 0.26
CA ARG A 105 15.74 -1.62 0.40
C ARG A 105 14.85 -2.05 -0.76
N GLU A 106 15.37 -1.97 -1.98
CA GLU A 106 14.66 -2.40 -3.18
C GLU A 106 14.36 -3.90 -3.16
N GLN A 107 15.34 -4.73 -2.78
CA GLN A 107 15.12 -6.17 -2.60
C GLN A 107 14.04 -6.45 -1.56
N THR A 108 14.07 -5.75 -0.42
CA THR A 108 13.03 -5.89 0.61
C THR A 108 11.65 -5.48 0.10
N ARG A 109 11.56 -4.43 -0.74
CA ARG A 109 10.31 -4.00 -1.37
C ARG A 109 9.78 -5.07 -2.32
N LEU A 110 10.63 -5.58 -3.21
CA LEU A 110 10.28 -6.65 -4.15
C LEU A 110 9.83 -7.93 -3.43
N GLU A 111 10.49 -8.30 -2.33
CA GLU A 111 10.08 -9.45 -1.52
C GLU A 111 8.70 -9.26 -0.88
N ARG A 112 8.39 -8.07 -0.38
CA ARG A 112 7.06 -7.75 0.17
C ARG A 112 5.99 -7.81 -0.91
N GLU A 113 6.20 -7.16 -2.05
CA GLU A 113 5.28 -7.18 -3.19
C GLU A 113 5.06 -8.61 -3.69
N ARG A 114 6.10 -9.46 -3.67
CA ARG A 114 5.96 -10.88 -3.99
C ARG A 114 5.08 -11.61 -2.99
N MET A 115 5.26 -11.39 -1.68
CA MET A 115 4.42 -12.01 -0.67
C MET A 115 2.96 -11.53 -0.75
N GLU A 116 2.73 -10.28 -1.10
CA GLU A 116 1.38 -9.72 -1.35
C GLU A 116 0.74 -10.38 -2.57
N LEU A 117 1.47 -10.50 -3.69
CA LEU A 117 0.99 -11.23 -4.87
C LEU A 117 0.68 -12.70 -4.57
N GLU A 118 1.47 -13.36 -3.72
CA GLU A 118 1.21 -14.74 -3.29
C GLU A 118 -0.03 -14.85 -2.39
N ARG A 119 -0.35 -13.82 -1.60
CA ARG A 119 -1.63 -13.72 -0.86
C ARG A 119 -2.81 -13.48 -1.79
N ASP A 120 -2.70 -12.53 -2.71
CA ASP A 120 -3.77 -12.19 -3.67
C ASP A 120 -4.10 -13.36 -4.61
N ARG A 121 -3.11 -14.20 -4.93
CA ARG A 121 -3.30 -15.44 -5.69
C ARG A 121 -3.96 -16.55 -4.87
N GLY A 122 -4.15 -16.37 -3.56
CA GLY A 122 -4.70 -17.38 -2.66
C GLY A 122 -3.73 -18.52 -2.32
N ASN A 123 -2.42 -18.32 -2.54
CA ASN A 123 -1.42 -19.37 -2.29
C ASN A 123 -0.92 -19.40 -0.84
N THR A 124 -1.20 -18.38 -0.05
CA THR A 124 -0.74 -18.26 1.33
C THR A 124 -1.89 -17.90 2.26
N LEU A 125 -1.88 -18.50 3.45
CA LEU A 125 -2.83 -18.24 4.54
C LEU A 125 -2.07 -17.73 5.76
N SER A 126 -2.69 -16.91 6.60
CA SER A 126 -2.08 -16.52 7.86
C SER A 126 -1.91 -17.72 8.80
N LEU A 127 -0.85 -17.71 9.61
CA LEU A 127 -0.62 -18.78 10.57
C LEU A 127 -1.76 -18.89 11.59
N ALA A 128 -2.33 -17.75 12.00
CA ALA A 128 -3.44 -17.71 12.95
C ALA A 128 -4.68 -18.41 12.38
N ASP A 129 -4.99 -18.17 11.11
CA ASP A 129 -6.17 -18.77 10.44
C ASP A 129 -5.97 -20.26 10.23
N ALA A 130 -4.78 -20.66 9.78
CA ALA A 130 -4.42 -22.07 9.67
C ALA A 130 -4.56 -22.82 11.01
N GLN A 131 -4.16 -22.18 12.12
CA GLN A 131 -4.31 -22.74 13.46
C GLN A 131 -5.78 -22.83 13.89
N ARG A 132 -6.59 -21.78 13.65
CA ARG A 132 -8.03 -21.78 13.93
C ARG A 132 -8.73 -22.92 13.18
N MET A 133 -8.53 -22.99 11.87
CA MET A 133 -9.08 -24.03 11.00
C MET A 133 -8.69 -25.44 11.48
N ALA A 134 -7.41 -25.65 11.79
CA ALA A 134 -6.94 -26.95 12.29
C ALA A 134 -7.63 -27.30 13.62
N PHE A 135 -7.72 -26.36 14.55
CA PHE A 135 -8.33 -26.60 15.85
C PHE A 135 -9.82 -26.94 15.74
N THR A 136 -10.56 -26.22 14.90
CA THR A 136 -11.97 -26.50 14.59
C THR A 136 -12.11 -27.88 13.96
N ALA A 137 -11.28 -28.22 12.97
CA ALA A 137 -11.29 -29.53 12.33
C ALA A 137 -11.07 -30.67 13.34
N PHE A 138 -10.02 -30.59 14.16
CA PHE A 138 -9.75 -31.62 15.17
C PHE A 138 -10.83 -31.73 16.24
N ARG A 139 -11.42 -30.59 16.64
CA ARG A 139 -12.54 -30.58 17.59
C ARG A 139 -13.74 -31.32 17.02
N THR A 140 -14.10 -31.06 15.76
CA THR A 140 -15.21 -31.74 15.09
C THR A 140 -14.94 -33.25 14.96
N VAL A 141 -13.72 -33.65 14.60
CA VAL A 141 -13.30 -35.07 14.57
C VAL A 141 -13.49 -35.72 15.93
N ARG A 142 -12.94 -35.10 16.97
CA ARG A 142 -13.02 -35.62 18.33
C ARG A 142 -14.47 -35.76 18.77
N ASP A 143 -15.28 -34.74 18.58
CA ASP A 143 -16.66 -34.72 19.05
C ASP A 143 -17.51 -35.77 18.30
N ASN A 144 -17.27 -35.98 17.00
CA ASN A 144 -17.91 -37.05 16.22
C ASN A 144 -17.53 -38.45 16.69
N VAL A 145 -16.24 -38.71 16.91
CA VAL A 145 -15.75 -40.01 17.40
C VAL A 145 -16.29 -40.30 18.82
N MET A 146 -16.27 -39.30 19.70
CA MET A 146 -16.78 -39.43 21.07
C MET A 146 -18.31 -39.62 21.13
N ASN A 147 -19.03 -39.30 20.05
CA ASN A 147 -20.47 -39.54 19.94
C ASN A 147 -20.83 -40.96 19.46
N VAL A 148 -19.86 -41.72 18.91
CA VAL A 148 -20.11 -43.09 18.43
C VAL A 148 -20.71 -44.01 19.50
N PRO A 149 -20.19 -44.07 20.75
CA PRO A 149 -20.72 -44.98 21.77
C PRO A 149 -22.21 -44.77 22.05
N VAL A 150 -22.68 -43.52 22.06
CA VAL A 150 -24.10 -43.20 22.30
C VAL A 150 -25.00 -43.74 21.19
N ARG A 151 -24.51 -43.81 19.96
CA ARG A 151 -25.24 -44.30 18.79
C ARG A 151 -25.31 -45.82 18.70
N VAL A 152 -24.28 -46.52 19.18
CA VAL A 152 -24.15 -47.98 19.00
C VAL A 152 -24.37 -48.80 20.27
N LYS A 153 -24.36 -48.18 21.47
CA LYS A 153 -24.42 -48.90 22.76
C LYS A 153 -25.54 -49.94 22.85
N ASP A 154 -26.74 -49.63 22.35
CA ASP A 154 -27.91 -50.50 22.50
C ASP A 154 -27.83 -51.67 21.51
N SER A 155 -27.34 -51.41 20.29
CA SER A 155 -27.09 -52.43 19.27
C SER A 155 -25.95 -53.37 19.68
N LEU A 156 -24.88 -52.84 20.28
CA LEU A 156 -23.76 -53.65 20.80
C LEU A 156 -24.18 -54.47 22.03
N ALA A 157 -25.04 -53.93 22.90
CA ALA A 157 -25.55 -54.66 24.07
C ALA A 157 -26.48 -55.83 23.69
N ALA A 158 -27.13 -55.76 22.53
CA ALA A 158 -27.99 -56.81 22.01
C ALA A 158 -27.25 -57.89 21.22
N GLU A 159 -26.03 -57.62 20.76
CA GLU A 159 -25.23 -58.54 19.94
C GLU A 159 -24.38 -59.48 20.82
N ALA A 160 -24.35 -60.76 20.46
CA ALA A 160 -23.68 -61.80 21.25
C ALA A 160 -22.40 -62.33 20.58
N ASP A 161 -22.26 -62.17 19.26
CA ASP A 161 -21.06 -62.57 18.52
C ASP A 161 -19.98 -61.47 18.58
N PRO A 162 -18.80 -61.74 19.17
CA PRO A 162 -17.69 -60.78 19.23
C PRO A 162 -17.25 -60.25 17.86
N SER A 163 -17.28 -61.08 16.82
CA SER A 163 -16.83 -60.67 15.46
C SER A 163 -17.79 -59.65 14.86
N ARG A 164 -19.09 -59.78 15.16
CA ARG A 164 -20.14 -58.85 14.72
C ARG A 164 -20.05 -57.53 15.48
N VAL A 165 -19.78 -57.58 16.78
CA VAL A 165 -19.52 -56.40 17.62
C VAL A 165 -18.36 -55.57 17.08
N GLU A 166 -17.23 -56.23 16.74
CA GLU A 166 -16.07 -55.56 16.15
C GLU A 166 -16.42 -54.90 14.81
N ALA A 167 -17.06 -55.63 13.89
CA ALA A 167 -17.47 -55.10 12.59
C ALA A 167 -18.42 -53.89 12.70
N MET A 168 -19.38 -53.94 13.62
CA MET A 168 -20.32 -52.82 13.87
C MET A 168 -19.60 -51.59 14.44
N LEU A 169 -18.63 -51.79 15.33
CA LEU A 169 -17.83 -50.71 15.89
C LEU A 169 -16.95 -50.07 14.80
N GLU A 170 -16.27 -50.89 14.00
CA GLU A 170 -15.40 -50.44 12.92
C GLU A 170 -16.18 -49.65 11.86
N GLU A 171 -17.36 -50.14 11.44
CA GLU A 171 -18.24 -49.44 10.49
C GLU A 171 -18.62 -48.05 11.01
N GLU A 172 -19.01 -47.94 12.29
CA GLU A 172 -19.46 -46.67 12.85
C GLU A 172 -18.33 -45.69 13.16
N LEU A 173 -17.15 -46.19 13.52
CA LEU A 173 -15.94 -45.37 13.60
C LEU A 173 -15.52 -44.86 12.22
N ALA A 174 -15.54 -45.71 11.20
CA ALA A 174 -15.26 -45.31 9.83
C ALA A 174 -16.27 -44.27 9.32
N ARG A 175 -17.56 -44.42 9.67
CA ARG A 175 -18.60 -43.43 9.37
C ARG A 175 -18.36 -42.10 10.08
N ALA A 176 -17.96 -42.11 11.35
CA ALA A 176 -17.68 -40.90 12.11
C ALA A 176 -16.45 -40.13 11.61
N LEU A 177 -15.46 -40.83 11.07
CA LEU A 177 -14.26 -40.22 10.49
C LEU A 177 -14.52 -39.70 9.06
N SER A 178 -15.36 -40.40 8.28
CA SER A 178 -15.70 -40.01 6.90
C SER A 178 -16.78 -38.95 6.78
N SER A 179 -17.55 -38.68 7.84
CA SER A 179 -18.54 -37.59 7.84
C SER A 179 -17.91 -36.20 7.78
N ILE A 180 -16.60 -36.10 7.98
CA ILE A 180 -15.87 -34.84 8.02
C ILE A 180 -15.24 -34.60 6.66
N ASP A 181 -15.87 -33.71 5.90
CA ASP A 181 -15.35 -33.24 4.63
C ASP A 181 -14.51 -31.97 4.84
N ALA A 182 -13.30 -31.97 4.28
CA ALA A 182 -12.42 -30.82 4.26
C ALA A 182 -13.08 -29.61 3.58
N ALA A 183 -13.94 -29.83 2.58
CA ALA A 183 -14.66 -28.75 1.90
C ALA A 183 -15.70 -28.08 2.82
N THR A 184 -16.37 -28.84 3.68
CA THR A 184 -17.33 -28.29 4.65
C THR A 184 -16.60 -27.50 5.73
N LEU A 185 -15.47 -27.99 6.21
CA LEU A 185 -14.63 -27.28 7.19
C LEU A 185 -14.12 -25.92 6.70
N MET A 186 -13.86 -25.80 5.41
CA MET A 186 -13.41 -24.53 4.81
C MET A 186 -14.55 -23.51 4.70
N ARG A 187 -15.81 -23.94 4.48
CA ARG A 187 -16.95 -23.01 4.37
C ARG A 187 -17.36 -22.36 5.69
N ASP A 188 -17.40 -23.14 6.78
CA ASP A 188 -17.77 -22.61 8.11
C ASP A 188 -16.79 -21.52 8.59
N SER A 189 -15.53 -21.58 8.11
CA SER A 189 -14.50 -20.58 8.44
C SER A 189 -14.76 -19.23 7.77
N ASP A 190 -15.26 -19.24 6.53
CA ASP A 190 -15.55 -18.03 5.75
C ASP A 190 -16.80 -17.30 6.28
N GLU A 191 -17.78 -18.04 6.82
CA GLU A 191 -19.01 -17.47 7.37
C GLU A 191 -18.78 -16.74 8.71
N GLU A 192 -17.90 -17.25 9.57
CA GLU A 192 -17.54 -16.60 10.84
C GLU A 192 -16.78 -15.27 10.64
N GLU A 193 -16.01 -15.13 9.56
CA GLU A 193 -15.31 -13.88 9.24
C GLU A 193 -16.25 -12.76 8.77
N ASN A 194 -17.37 -13.12 8.14
CA ASN A 194 -18.33 -12.14 7.61
C ASN A 194 -19.23 -11.53 8.72
N ASP A 195 -19.48 -12.26 9.82
CA ASP A 195 -20.32 -11.78 10.94
C ASP A 195 -19.58 -10.82 11.91
N GLY A 196 -18.25 -10.69 11.76
CA GLY A 196 -17.44 -9.78 12.57
C GLY A 196 -17.46 -8.31 12.15
N GLY A 197 -18.02 -8.00 10.97
CA GLY A 197 -17.85 -6.69 10.31
C GLY A 197 -18.87 -5.60 10.64
N ASP A 198 -20.04 -5.93 11.21
CA ASP A 198 -21.17 -4.98 11.28
C ASP A 198 -21.75 -4.80 12.69
N ARG A 199 -20.88 -4.56 13.67
CA ARG A 199 -21.29 -3.88 14.90
C ARG A 199 -20.88 -2.41 14.81
N PHE A 200 -21.53 -1.68 13.90
CA PHE A 200 -21.57 -0.23 13.93
C PHE A 200 -22.25 0.17 15.24
N VAL A 201 -21.45 0.47 16.26
CA VAL A 201 -21.93 1.09 17.50
C VAL A 201 -22.45 2.46 17.07
N SER A 202 -23.76 2.55 16.87
CA SER A 202 -24.44 3.81 16.58
C SER A 202 -24.39 4.63 17.86
N GLU A 203 -23.40 5.52 17.94
CA GLU A 203 -23.25 6.50 19.01
C GLU A 203 -24.22 7.66 18.74
N ASP A 204 -25.52 7.36 18.83
CA ASP A 204 -26.61 8.33 18.71
C ASP A 204 -27.76 7.92 19.64
N ASP A 205 -27.51 7.83 20.95
CA ASP A 205 -28.59 7.95 21.94
C ASP A 205 -28.10 8.38 23.33
N TYR A 206 -27.70 9.64 23.45
CA TYR A 206 -27.88 10.35 24.72
C TYR A 206 -28.75 11.57 24.47
N GLY A 207 -30.05 11.29 24.31
CA GLY A 207 -31.09 12.29 24.41
C GLY A 207 -30.95 13.10 25.69
N GLY A 208 -30.89 14.42 25.54
CA GLY A 208 -31.33 15.30 26.60
C GLY A 208 -32.82 15.09 26.86
N ASP A 209 -33.23 15.06 28.12
CA ASP A 209 -34.01 16.15 28.74
C ASP A 209 -34.68 15.67 30.04
N SER A 210 -34.87 16.65 30.93
CA SER A 210 -35.88 16.71 32.00
C SER A 210 -35.70 15.82 33.24
N THR A 211 -35.12 16.38 34.32
CA THR A 211 -35.90 16.96 35.45
C THR A 211 -35.04 17.81 36.38
#